data_AF-C0VY31-F1
#
_entry.id   AF-C0VY31-F1
#
_cell.length_a   1.000
_cell.length_b   1.000
_cell.length_c   1.000
_cell.angle_alpha   90.00
_cell.angle_beta   90.00
_cell.angle_gamma   90.00
#
_symmetry.space_group_name_H-M   'P 1'
#
loop_
_entity.id
_entity.type
_entity.pdbx_description
1 polymer ?
#
loop_
_entity_poly.entity_id
_entity_poly.type
_entity_poly.pdbx_seq_one_letter_code
_entity_poly.pdbx_strand_id
1 'polypeptide(L)'
;MDVNTPGSEVLIEATEGASAAGLIAGHVLAEEVARPLSVFDMFRIGIGPSSSHTVGPMRAGLAFVTSLLDEFGQQLDSGVAQISNLTVELFGSLGATGRGHSTDRAVLLGLEGYQPDTVPGPIVAGILERVLEEKTVCFPGGLQVAFDHATDMQFKPFAVLPYHVNGLTITARLALISEGGEVKLSDFARTYYSVGGGFVMEDRSVDPANPDVVALAAPAAAEAYTQPAPYPFANANQLLELCKEHDLTIADLVRANEVASRDEDEVDAYLDLIHQTMAECIEAGCHTEGVLPGGLLVSRRAAGLFKALGGRQGETVEEAVENPCGPGAWVGCENDPLRAMEFVNLYALAVNEENAAGHRVVTAPTNGAAGVIPAVIGYLVNFCPEGKADPVGSVRNFLLASTAIGAIIKTNASIAGAEVGCQGEVGSASAMAAAGLASALGGTPAQVENAAEIAMEHSLGLTCDPIGGLVQIPCIERNAIAAVKSINAARMALWGDGRHTVSLDAAIETMRQTGVDMHSKYKETSAGGLAVNVVEC
;
A
#
# COMPACT_ATOMS: atom_id res chain seq x y z
N MET A 1 15.49 21.42 -40.04
CA MET A 1 16.23 21.20 -38.78
C MET A 1 15.30 20.41 -37.92
N ASP A 2 15.35 19.10 -38.15
CA ASP A 2 14.56 18.08 -37.48
C ASP A 2 15.06 17.92 -36.05
N VAL A 3 14.12 17.85 -35.10
CA VAL A 3 14.39 17.41 -33.73
C VAL A 3 13.47 16.23 -33.45
N ASN A 4 14.12 15.10 -33.26
CA ASN A 4 13.63 13.75 -32.96
C ASN A 4 12.32 13.65 -32.17
N THR A 5 11.37 12.93 -32.75
CA THR A 5 10.30 12.20 -32.05
C THR A 5 10.88 10.87 -31.56
N PRO A 6 10.78 10.50 -30.26
CA PRO A 6 11.14 9.15 -29.82
C PRO A 6 9.97 8.19 -29.93
N GLY A 7 10.24 7.03 -30.55
CA GLY A 7 9.81 5.72 -30.06
C GLY A 7 8.37 5.28 -30.31
N SER A 8 8.22 4.29 -31.17
CA SER A 8 7.01 3.49 -31.39
C SER A 8 6.46 2.88 -30.09
N GLU A 9 5.20 3.17 -29.78
CA GLU A 9 4.38 2.45 -28.79
C GLU A 9 4.26 0.98 -29.22
N VAL A 10 4.79 0.08 -28.40
CA VAL A 10 4.45 -1.35 -28.48
C VAL A 10 3.09 -1.50 -27.82
N LEU A 11 2.03 -1.37 -28.62
CA LEU A 11 0.68 -1.78 -28.24
C LEU A 11 0.69 -3.32 -28.14
N ILE A 12 0.75 -3.83 -26.91
CA ILE A 12 0.52 -5.25 -26.59
C ILE A 12 -0.97 -5.53 -26.89
N GLU A 13 -1.28 -6.68 -27.50
CA GLU A 13 -2.66 -7.09 -27.76
C GLU A 13 -3.51 -7.00 -26.48
N ALA A 14 -4.72 -6.43 -26.59
CA ALA A 14 -5.62 -6.05 -25.49
C ALA A 14 -6.04 -7.17 -24.50
N THR A 15 -5.53 -8.40 -24.67
CA THR A 15 -5.86 -9.56 -23.83
C THR A 15 -4.77 -9.95 -22.84
N GLU A 16 -3.50 -9.60 -23.06
CA GLU A 16 -2.40 -9.89 -22.12
C GLU A 16 -2.10 -8.74 -21.13
N GLY A 17 -2.59 -7.52 -21.42
CA GLY A 17 -2.39 -6.33 -20.59
C GLY A 17 -3.52 -6.00 -19.60
N ALA A 18 -4.68 -6.66 -19.69
CA ALA A 18 -5.88 -6.37 -18.91
C ALA A 18 -5.78 -6.91 -17.47
N SER A 19 -4.84 -6.39 -16.67
CA SER A 19 -4.71 -6.70 -15.26
C SER A 19 -4.62 -5.41 -14.43
N ALA A 20 -4.97 -5.49 -13.15
CA ALA A 20 -4.78 -4.39 -12.20
C ALA A 20 -3.37 -3.78 -12.26
N ALA A 21 -2.34 -4.63 -12.36
CA ALA A 21 -0.95 -4.19 -12.45
C ALA A 21 -0.64 -3.49 -13.79
N GLY A 22 -1.17 -3.99 -14.91
CA GLY A 22 -1.02 -3.33 -16.23
C GLY A 22 -1.66 -1.95 -16.26
N LEU A 23 -2.85 -1.80 -15.67
CA LEU A 23 -3.52 -0.50 -15.51
C LEU A 23 -2.70 0.47 -14.66
N ILE A 24 -2.16 0.00 -13.53
CA ILE A 24 -1.34 0.83 -12.63
C ILE A 24 -0.02 1.23 -13.28
N ALA A 25 0.56 0.34 -14.07
CA ALA A 25 1.77 0.60 -14.84
C ALA A 25 1.56 1.54 -16.04
N GLY A 26 0.31 1.95 -16.32
CA GLY A 26 -0.04 2.76 -17.48
C GLY A 26 0.06 2.03 -18.82
N HIS A 27 0.09 0.69 -18.81
CA HIS A 27 0.09 -0.12 -20.03
C HIS A 27 -1.28 -0.17 -20.72
N VAL A 28 -2.35 0.14 -19.98
CA VAL A 28 -3.73 0.20 -20.48
C VAL A 28 -4.39 1.49 -19.98
N LEU A 29 -5.09 2.20 -20.86
CA LEU A 29 -5.84 3.40 -20.48
C LEU A 29 -7.05 3.04 -19.62
N ALA A 30 -7.39 3.87 -18.62
CA ALA A 30 -8.51 3.63 -17.73
C ALA A 30 -9.86 3.43 -18.48
N GLU A 31 -10.01 4.10 -19.63
CA GLU A 31 -11.20 4.00 -20.50
C GLU A 31 -11.29 2.67 -21.27
N GLU A 32 -10.18 1.95 -21.40
CA GLU A 32 -10.07 0.72 -22.19
C GLU A 32 -10.14 -0.55 -21.32
N VAL A 33 -10.14 -0.42 -19.99
CA VAL A 33 -10.21 -1.57 -19.10
C VAL A 33 -11.64 -2.06 -18.95
N ALA A 34 -11.81 -3.38 -19.03
CA ALA A 34 -13.10 -4.04 -18.86
C ALA A 34 -13.73 -3.80 -17.46
N ARG A 35 -12.93 -3.41 -16.46
CA ARG A 35 -13.40 -3.07 -15.12
C ARG A 35 -12.48 -2.11 -14.36
N PRO A 36 -13.02 -1.30 -13.42
CA PRO A 36 -12.23 -0.49 -12.50
C PRO A 36 -11.43 -1.35 -11.52
N LEU A 37 -10.51 -0.71 -10.78
CA LEU A 37 -9.78 -1.38 -9.70
C LEU A 37 -10.74 -1.89 -8.60
N SER A 38 -10.48 -3.11 -8.15
CA SER A 38 -11.32 -3.81 -7.18
C SER A 38 -10.99 -3.42 -5.73
N VAL A 39 -11.91 -3.68 -4.82
CA VAL A 39 -11.67 -3.58 -3.36
C VAL A 39 -10.48 -4.45 -2.93
N PHE A 40 -10.29 -5.61 -3.57
CA PHE A 40 -9.16 -6.53 -3.38
C PHE A 40 -7.82 -5.97 -3.90
N ASP A 41 -7.86 -4.95 -4.74
CA ASP A 41 -6.68 -4.24 -5.24
C ASP A 41 -6.35 -3.00 -4.43
N MET A 42 -7.36 -2.43 -3.77
CA MET A 42 -7.25 -1.20 -3.00
C MET A 42 -6.81 -1.47 -1.56
N PHE A 43 -7.47 -2.42 -0.90
CA PHE A 43 -7.23 -2.77 0.50
C PHE A 43 -6.62 -4.15 0.58
N ARG A 44 -5.31 -4.23 0.85
CA ARG A 44 -4.58 -5.49 0.92
C ARG A 44 -3.89 -5.64 2.27
N ILE A 45 -4.03 -6.82 2.85
CA ILE A 45 -3.28 -7.19 4.05
C ILE A 45 -1.83 -7.40 3.65
N GLY A 46 -0.93 -6.84 4.44
CA GLY A 46 0.51 -7.00 4.27
C GLY A 46 1.25 -6.69 5.57
N ILE A 47 2.54 -6.40 5.43
CA ILE A 47 3.40 -5.94 6.52
C ILE A 47 3.98 -4.57 6.20
N GLY A 48 4.20 -3.78 7.24
CA GLY A 48 4.88 -2.50 7.16
C GLY A 48 6.40 -2.64 6.93
N PRO A 49 7.10 -1.51 6.71
CA PRO A 49 6.57 -0.15 6.72
C PRO A 49 6.07 0.36 5.36
N SER A 50 6.37 -0.33 4.24
CA SER A 50 6.14 0.21 2.89
C SER A 50 5.54 -0.81 1.91
N SER A 51 4.52 -0.39 1.15
CA SER A 51 3.96 -1.26 0.10
C SER A 51 4.94 -1.41 -1.07
N SER A 52 5.64 -0.35 -1.44
CA SER A 52 6.60 -0.34 -2.54
C SER A 52 7.95 -0.95 -2.17
N HIS A 53 8.41 -0.78 -0.93
CA HIS A 53 9.75 -1.21 -0.52
C HIS A 53 9.76 -2.44 0.39
N THR A 54 8.61 -2.87 0.92
CA THR A 54 8.50 -4.09 1.73
C THR A 54 7.64 -5.15 1.03
N VAL A 55 6.36 -4.85 0.80
CA VAL A 55 5.41 -5.84 0.24
C VAL A 55 5.81 -6.28 -1.18
N GLY A 56 6.14 -5.32 -2.06
CA GLY A 56 6.60 -5.63 -3.43
C GLY A 56 7.86 -6.49 -3.47
N PRO A 57 8.98 -6.09 -2.82
CA PRO A 57 10.21 -6.89 -2.78
C PRO A 57 10.04 -8.28 -2.16
N MET A 58 9.16 -8.43 -1.16
CA MET A 58 8.82 -9.75 -0.61
C MET A 58 8.12 -10.64 -1.64
N ARG A 59 7.16 -10.09 -2.40
CA ARG A 59 6.50 -10.82 -3.51
C ARG A 59 7.49 -11.19 -4.61
N ALA A 60 8.43 -10.30 -4.93
CA ALA A 60 9.48 -10.57 -5.90
C ALA A 60 10.42 -11.70 -5.43
N GLY A 61 10.82 -11.72 -4.16
CA GLY A 61 11.59 -12.82 -3.57
C GLY A 61 10.87 -14.16 -3.65
N LEU A 62 9.57 -14.17 -3.34
CA LEU A 62 8.73 -15.37 -3.45
C LEU A 62 8.60 -15.86 -4.89
N ALA A 63 8.34 -14.95 -5.84
CA ALA A 63 8.23 -15.30 -7.24
C ALA A 63 9.54 -15.86 -7.80
N PHE A 64 10.67 -15.26 -7.43
CA PHE A 64 11.99 -15.76 -7.81
C PHE A 64 12.22 -17.19 -7.32
N VAL A 65 12.04 -17.44 -6.02
CA VAL A 65 12.32 -18.77 -5.46
C VAL A 65 11.36 -19.82 -6.00
N THR A 66 10.10 -19.45 -6.21
CA THR A 66 9.10 -20.34 -6.84
C THR A 66 9.55 -20.71 -8.26
N SER A 67 9.88 -19.72 -9.10
CA SER A 67 10.33 -19.98 -10.48
C SER A 67 11.63 -20.78 -10.54
N LEU A 68 12.58 -20.53 -9.63
CA LEU A 68 13.83 -21.29 -9.54
C LEU A 68 13.57 -22.75 -9.16
N LEU A 69 12.70 -23.01 -8.18
CA LEU A 69 12.35 -24.36 -7.75
C LEU A 69 11.50 -25.11 -8.79
N ASP A 70 10.64 -24.42 -9.53
CA ASP A 70 9.89 -25.01 -10.64
C ASP A 70 10.83 -25.49 -11.76
N GLU A 71 11.87 -24.70 -12.09
CA GLU A 71 12.80 -25.04 -13.18
C GLU A 71 13.91 -26.03 -12.74
N PHE A 72 14.44 -25.88 -11.53
CA PHE A 72 15.63 -26.62 -11.06
C PHE A 72 15.39 -27.51 -9.83
N GLY A 73 14.20 -27.51 -9.22
CA GLY A 73 13.94 -28.20 -7.94
C GLY A 73 14.30 -29.68 -7.94
N GLN A 74 13.91 -30.42 -8.99
CA GLN A 74 14.27 -31.84 -9.12
C GLN A 74 15.79 -32.08 -9.22
N GLN A 75 16.50 -31.15 -9.87
CA GLN A 75 17.96 -31.24 -10.03
C GLN A 75 18.67 -30.85 -8.73
N LEU A 76 18.14 -29.90 -7.99
CA LEU A 76 18.61 -29.52 -6.65
C LEU A 76 18.42 -30.67 -5.66
N ASP A 77 17.23 -31.30 -5.64
CA ASP A 77 16.91 -32.43 -4.76
C ASP A 77 17.77 -33.67 -5.05
N SER A 78 18.06 -33.94 -6.32
CA SER A 78 18.92 -35.06 -6.73
C SER A 78 20.42 -34.77 -6.59
N GLY A 79 20.80 -33.53 -6.25
CA GLY A 79 22.19 -33.09 -6.16
C GLY A 79 22.89 -32.91 -7.51
N VAL A 80 22.16 -32.97 -8.61
CA VAL A 80 22.62 -32.70 -9.98
C VAL A 80 22.85 -31.20 -10.19
N ALA A 81 22.15 -30.34 -9.44
CA ALA A 81 22.40 -28.92 -9.36
C ALA A 81 22.74 -28.53 -7.92
N GLN A 82 23.60 -27.52 -7.76
CA GLN A 82 23.87 -26.87 -6.46
C GLN A 82 23.86 -25.35 -6.64
N ILE A 83 23.30 -24.62 -5.67
CA ILE A 83 23.38 -23.17 -5.66
C ILE A 83 24.73 -22.77 -5.07
N SER A 84 25.61 -22.24 -5.90
CA SER A 84 26.97 -21.82 -5.52
C SER A 84 27.03 -20.41 -4.96
N ASN A 85 26.10 -19.54 -5.39
CA ASN A 85 25.96 -18.18 -4.90
C ASN A 85 24.53 -17.67 -5.16
N LEU A 86 24.03 -16.87 -4.23
CA LEU A 86 22.78 -16.14 -4.36
C LEU A 86 23.09 -14.65 -4.13
N THR A 87 22.69 -13.78 -5.04
CA THR A 87 22.88 -12.32 -4.92
C THR A 87 21.55 -11.60 -5.11
N VAL A 88 21.29 -10.59 -4.29
CA VAL A 88 20.17 -9.66 -4.40
C VAL A 88 20.72 -8.26 -4.63
N GLU A 89 20.27 -7.59 -5.69
CA GLU A 89 20.68 -6.24 -6.04
C GLU A 89 19.46 -5.32 -6.03
N LEU A 90 19.51 -4.26 -5.22
CA LEU A 90 18.44 -3.27 -5.04
C LEU A 90 18.83 -1.95 -5.70
N PHE A 91 18.08 -1.50 -6.70
CA PHE A 91 18.40 -0.36 -7.56
C PHE A 91 17.58 0.89 -7.21
N GLY A 92 18.06 2.05 -7.65
CA GLY A 92 17.35 3.33 -7.57
C GLY A 92 16.84 3.63 -6.16
N SER A 93 15.54 3.90 -6.02
CA SER A 93 14.97 4.25 -4.71
C SER A 93 14.99 3.07 -3.74
N LEU A 94 14.79 1.82 -4.19
CA LEU A 94 14.98 0.62 -3.35
C LEU A 94 16.40 0.55 -2.79
N GLY A 95 17.40 0.90 -3.61
CA GLY A 95 18.80 0.97 -3.18
C GLY A 95 19.08 2.12 -2.20
N ALA A 96 18.34 3.24 -2.30
CA ALA A 96 18.55 4.44 -1.49
C ALA A 96 17.89 4.36 -0.12
N THR A 97 16.62 3.95 -0.05
CA THR A 97 15.80 3.96 1.17
C THR A 97 15.53 2.56 1.72
N GLY A 98 15.93 1.50 1.01
CA GLY A 98 15.54 0.13 1.34
C GLY A 98 15.94 -0.34 2.73
N ARG A 99 17.01 0.18 3.32
CA ARG A 99 17.36 -0.11 4.73
C ARG A 99 16.32 0.46 5.70
N GLY A 100 15.91 1.72 5.50
CA GLY A 100 14.85 2.34 6.30
C GLY A 100 13.50 1.65 6.12
N HIS A 101 13.25 1.09 4.93
CA HIS A 101 12.02 0.37 4.62
C HIS A 101 12.09 -1.15 4.88
N SER A 102 13.19 -1.66 5.44
CA SER A 102 13.40 -3.10 5.69
C SER A 102 13.23 -3.97 4.43
N THR A 103 13.65 -3.47 3.27
CA THR A 103 13.57 -4.15 1.98
C THR A 103 14.38 -5.44 1.95
N ASP A 104 15.56 -5.43 2.55
CA ASP A 104 16.40 -6.63 2.69
C ASP A 104 15.69 -7.73 3.47
N ARG A 105 15.14 -7.40 4.64
CA ARG A 105 14.30 -8.32 5.43
C ARG A 105 13.13 -8.86 4.61
N ALA A 106 12.48 -8.00 3.83
CA ALA A 106 11.34 -8.37 3.01
C ALA A 106 11.70 -9.36 1.90
N VAL A 107 12.79 -9.13 1.17
CA VAL A 107 13.27 -10.06 0.13
C VAL A 107 13.63 -11.40 0.74
N LEU A 108 14.30 -11.41 1.91
CA LEU A 108 14.63 -12.64 2.63
C LEU A 108 13.38 -13.44 3.00
N LEU A 109 12.33 -12.79 3.54
CA LEU A 109 11.05 -13.46 3.83
C LEU A 109 10.45 -14.11 2.57
N GLY A 110 10.48 -13.40 1.44
CA GLY A 110 9.99 -13.92 0.17
C GLY A 110 10.78 -15.15 -0.30
N LEU A 111 12.12 -15.07 -0.23
CA LEU A 111 13.00 -16.18 -0.60
C LEU A 111 12.80 -17.43 0.27
N GLU A 112 12.33 -17.29 1.50
CA GLU A 112 11.98 -18.42 2.37
C GLU A 112 10.55 -18.94 2.18
N GLY A 113 9.81 -18.38 1.21
CA GLY A 113 8.46 -18.84 0.84
C GLY A 113 7.31 -18.13 1.55
N TYR A 114 7.57 -17.09 2.34
CA TYR A 114 6.50 -16.38 3.05
C TYR A 114 5.78 -15.38 2.14
N GLN A 115 4.47 -15.24 2.35
CA GLN A 115 3.65 -14.23 1.68
C GLN A 115 3.31 -13.05 2.63
N PRO A 116 3.27 -11.80 2.14
CA PRO A 116 3.10 -10.63 3.00
C PRO A 116 1.81 -10.62 3.85
N ASP A 117 0.74 -11.20 3.33
CA ASP A 117 -0.60 -11.26 3.93
C ASP A 117 -0.70 -12.33 5.04
N THR A 118 0.07 -13.41 4.93
CA THR A 118 -0.01 -14.58 5.82
C THR A 118 1.20 -14.76 6.73
N VAL A 119 2.32 -14.09 6.47
CA VAL A 119 3.57 -14.24 7.24
C VAL A 119 3.35 -14.03 8.75
N PRO A 120 3.81 -14.97 9.61
CA PRO A 120 3.68 -14.83 11.06
C PRO A 120 4.58 -13.70 11.63
N GLY A 121 4.04 -12.91 12.54
CA GLY A 121 4.76 -11.80 13.20
C GLY A 121 6.12 -12.18 13.81
N PRO A 122 6.26 -13.29 14.55
CA PRO A 122 7.55 -13.72 15.10
C PRO A 122 8.62 -14.00 14.03
N ILE A 123 8.21 -14.48 12.85
CA ILE A 123 9.12 -14.71 11.72
C ILE A 123 9.60 -13.38 11.15
N VAL A 124 8.69 -12.41 10.97
CA VAL A 124 9.03 -11.06 10.51
C VAL A 124 10.03 -10.38 11.46
N ALA A 125 9.88 -10.58 12.77
CA ALA A 125 10.77 -10.01 13.77
C ALA A 125 12.18 -10.63 13.76
N GLY A 126 12.29 -11.95 13.58
CA GLY A 126 13.55 -12.68 13.78
C GLY A 126 14.38 -12.99 12.54
N ILE A 127 13.81 -12.94 11.33
CA ILE A 127 14.48 -13.46 10.14
C ILE A 127 15.83 -12.79 9.83
N LEU A 128 15.92 -11.46 9.96
CA LEU A 128 17.14 -10.74 9.58
C LEU A 128 18.29 -11.08 10.54
N GLU A 129 18.02 -11.11 11.84
CA GLU A 129 19.01 -11.49 12.86
C GLU A 129 19.49 -12.92 12.63
N ARG A 130 18.56 -13.86 12.38
CA ARG A 130 18.91 -15.24 12.06
C ARG A 130 19.80 -15.36 10.83
N VAL A 131 19.47 -14.70 9.72
CA VAL A 131 20.29 -14.75 8.49
C VAL A 131 21.68 -14.12 8.71
N LEU A 132 21.77 -13.05 9.50
CA LEU A 132 23.06 -12.43 9.85
C LEU A 132 23.96 -13.38 10.67
N GLU A 133 23.38 -14.16 11.58
CA GLU A 133 24.10 -15.12 12.41
C GLU A 133 24.45 -16.42 11.66
N GLU A 134 23.46 -17.01 10.99
CA GLU A 134 23.58 -18.33 10.34
C GLU A 134 24.24 -18.24 8.96
N LYS A 135 24.25 -17.07 8.32
CA LYS A 135 24.70 -16.84 6.94
C LYS A 135 24.07 -17.79 5.93
N THR A 136 22.80 -18.10 6.14
CA THR A 136 22.01 -18.98 5.28
C THR A 136 20.60 -18.46 5.11
N VAL A 137 20.02 -18.75 3.94
CA VAL A 137 18.60 -18.57 3.64
C VAL A 137 17.99 -19.95 3.40
N CYS A 138 16.85 -20.23 4.02
CA CYS A 138 16.17 -21.50 3.93
C CYS A 138 15.05 -21.43 2.89
N PHE A 139 15.30 -21.91 1.68
CA PHE A 139 14.27 -21.98 0.63
C PHE A 139 13.14 -22.95 1.01
N PRO A 140 11.95 -22.80 0.40
CA PRO A 140 10.86 -23.76 0.54
C PRO A 140 11.34 -25.21 0.33
N GLY A 141 10.84 -26.13 1.15
CA GLY A 141 11.31 -27.52 1.15
C GLY A 141 12.54 -27.77 2.04
N GLY A 142 13.10 -26.73 2.68
CA GLY A 142 14.18 -26.86 3.66
C GLY A 142 15.59 -26.80 3.06
N LEU A 143 15.73 -26.38 1.81
CA LEU A 143 17.01 -26.23 1.13
C LEU A 143 17.77 -25.03 1.71
N GLN A 144 18.90 -25.31 2.37
CA GLN A 144 19.78 -24.28 2.95
C GLN A 144 20.74 -23.73 1.89
N VAL A 145 20.67 -22.44 1.63
CA VAL A 145 21.51 -21.73 0.67
C VAL A 145 22.43 -20.78 1.42
N ALA A 146 23.74 -20.85 1.16
CA ALA A 146 24.70 -19.91 1.73
C ALA A 146 24.39 -18.49 1.26
N PHE A 147 24.31 -17.56 2.21
CA PHE A 147 23.99 -16.17 1.96
C PHE A 147 24.61 -15.28 3.04
N ASP A 148 25.63 -14.51 2.68
CA ASP A 148 26.23 -13.51 3.56
C ASP A 148 25.62 -12.14 3.25
N HIS A 149 24.73 -11.65 4.12
CA HIS A 149 24.03 -10.37 3.93
C HIS A 149 24.98 -9.22 3.61
N ALA A 150 26.21 -9.21 4.15
CA ALA A 150 27.15 -8.13 3.91
C ALA A 150 27.68 -8.07 2.47
N THR A 151 27.73 -9.21 1.75
CA THR A 151 28.27 -9.29 0.39
C THR A 151 27.20 -9.56 -0.66
N ASP A 152 26.17 -10.30 -0.28
CA ASP A 152 25.18 -10.87 -1.20
C ASP A 152 23.92 -10.01 -1.29
N MET A 153 23.69 -9.08 -0.33
CA MET A 153 22.64 -8.06 -0.39
C MET A 153 23.24 -6.69 -0.76
N GLN A 154 23.08 -6.29 -2.02
CA GLN A 154 23.73 -5.10 -2.58
C GLN A 154 22.74 -3.95 -2.78
N PHE A 155 23.03 -2.81 -2.18
CA PHE A 155 22.27 -1.57 -2.34
C PHE A 155 22.96 -0.67 -3.38
N LYS A 156 22.28 -0.40 -4.49
CA LYS A 156 22.80 0.37 -5.65
C LYS A 156 21.97 1.65 -5.87
N PRO A 157 22.04 2.65 -4.97
CA PRO A 157 21.19 3.84 -5.00
C PRO A 157 21.37 4.71 -6.26
N PHE A 158 22.55 4.68 -6.87
CA PHE A 158 22.88 5.52 -8.03
C PHE A 158 22.68 4.83 -9.38
N ALA A 159 22.28 3.55 -9.37
CA ALA A 159 21.96 2.80 -10.58
C ALA A 159 20.44 2.67 -10.68
N VAL A 160 19.85 3.24 -11.73
CA VAL A 160 18.41 3.17 -12.00
C VAL A 160 18.21 2.29 -13.22
N LEU A 161 17.30 1.32 -13.11
CA LEU A 161 16.95 0.44 -14.22
C LEU A 161 15.98 1.16 -15.20
N PRO A 162 15.93 0.75 -16.49
CA PRO A 162 15.25 1.54 -17.53
C PRO A 162 13.75 1.73 -17.35
N TYR A 163 13.06 0.75 -16.75
CA TYR A 163 11.59 0.76 -16.67
C TYR A 163 11.06 1.57 -15.48
N HIS A 164 11.57 1.33 -14.27
CA HIS A 164 11.06 1.96 -13.05
C HIS A 164 12.15 2.14 -12.00
N VAL A 165 12.03 3.20 -11.18
CA VAL A 165 13.03 3.58 -10.16
C VAL A 165 13.15 2.60 -9.00
N ASN A 166 12.14 1.77 -8.78
CA ASN A 166 12.12 0.71 -7.77
C ASN A 166 12.42 -0.64 -8.42
N GLY A 167 13.67 -0.87 -8.81
CA GLY A 167 14.10 -2.12 -9.44
C GLY A 167 14.85 -3.04 -8.49
N LEU A 168 14.66 -4.35 -8.61
CA LEU A 168 15.51 -5.34 -7.97
C LEU A 168 15.86 -6.49 -8.93
N THR A 169 17.06 -7.04 -8.79
CA THR A 169 17.48 -8.24 -9.52
C THR A 169 17.94 -9.29 -8.52
N ILE A 170 17.45 -10.52 -8.66
CA ILE A 170 17.87 -11.67 -7.86
C ILE A 170 18.55 -12.67 -8.80
N THR A 171 19.75 -13.11 -8.42
CA THR A 171 20.56 -14.05 -9.22
C THR A 171 21.00 -15.23 -8.38
N ALA A 172 20.68 -16.44 -8.83
CA ALA A 172 21.23 -17.69 -8.31
C ALA A 172 22.22 -18.27 -9.33
N ARG A 173 23.49 -18.44 -8.93
CA ARG A 173 24.48 -19.14 -9.74
C ARG A 173 24.45 -20.63 -9.42
N LEU A 174 24.02 -21.42 -10.39
CA LEU A 174 23.91 -22.87 -10.29
C LEU A 174 25.19 -23.54 -10.82
N ALA A 175 25.63 -24.58 -10.10
CA ALA A 175 26.66 -25.51 -10.52
C ALA A 175 25.98 -26.82 -10.93
N LEU A 176 25.91 -27.09 -12.22
CA LEU A 176 25.28 -28.29 -12.80
C LEU A 176 26.33 -29.38 -12.97
N ILE A 177 26.10 -30.53 -12.34
CA ILE A 177 27.00 -31.67 -12.27
C ILE A 177 26.51 -32.73 -13.26
N SER A 178 27.29 -33.00 -14.30
CA SER A 178 27.00 -34.09 -15.24
C SER A 178 27.26 -35.46 -14.63
N GLU A 179 26.75 -36.53 -15.25
CA GLU A 179 27.04 -37.92 -14.84
C GLU A 179 28.54 -38.26 -14.81
N GLY A 180 29.37 -37.53 -15.57
CA GLY A 180 30.83 -37.67 -15.58
C GLY A 180 31.57 -36.85 -14.52
N GLY A 181 30.86 -36.08 -13.68
CA GLY A 181 31.43 -35.19 -12.66
C GLY A 181 31.92 -33.83 -13.18
N GLU A 182 31.71 -33.52 -14.46
CA GLU A 182 31.99 -32.19 -15.00
C GLU A 182 30.97 -31.17 -14.46
N VAL A 183 31.47 -30.02 -13.99
CA VAL A 183 30.66 -28.94 -13.41
C VAL A 183 30.53 -27.79 -14.41
N LYS A 184 29.30 -27.46 -14.79
CA LYS A 184 28.97 -26.28 -15.61
C LYS A 184 28.28 -25.22 -14.77
N LEU A 185 28.76 -23.99 -14.82
CA LEU A 185 28.09 -22.86 -14.18
C LEU A 185 27.02 -22.26 -15.08
N SER A 186 25.87 -21.94 -14.51
CA SER A 186 24.77 -21.23 -15.16
C SER A 186 24.13 -20.23 -14.20
N ASP A 187 23.87 -19.02 -14.67
CA ASP A 187 23.20 -17.99 -13.88
C ASP A 187 21.69 -18.02 -14.17
N PHE A 188 20.90 -18.11 -13.12
CA PHE A 188 19.45 -17.91 -13.15
C PHE A 188 19.15 -16.56 -12.52
N ALA A 189 18.81 -15.57 -13.35
CA ALA A 189 18.51 -14.21 -12.92
C ALA A 189 17.09 -13.80 -13.30
N ARG A 190 16.45 -13.02 -12.44
CA ARG A 190 15.19 -12.33 -12.72
C ARG A 190 15.23 -10.92 -12.19
N THR A 191 14.62 -10.01 -12.93
CA THR A 191 14.50 -8.59 -12.56
C THR A 191 13.02 -8.27 -12.33
N TYR A 192 12.74 -7.52 -11.27
CA TYR A 192 11.41 -7.13 -10.87
C TYR A 192 11.35 -5.62 -10.59
N TYR A 193 10.17 -5.05 -10.80
CA TYR A 193 9.89 -3.65 -10.51
C TYR A 193 8.71 -3.52 -9.55
N SER A 194 8.89 -2.77 -8.46
CA SER A 194 7.82 -2.49 -7.49
C SER A 194 7.15 -1.15 -7.79
N VAL A 195 6.01 -1.19 -8.48
CA VAL A 195 5.34 -0.03 -9.09
C VAL A 195 4.27 0.64 -8.20
N GLY A 196 4.29 0.34 -6.89
CA GLY A 196 3.39 0.95 -5.90
C GLY A 196 2.16 0.10 -5.55
N GLY A 197 1.56 0.36 -4.38
CA GLY A 197 0.43 -0.42 -3.85
C GLY A 197 0.71 -1.93 -3.64
N GLY A 198 1.98 -2.32 -3.56
CA GLY A 198 2.41 -3.72 -3.44
C GLY A 198 2.33 -4.53 -4.74
N PHE A 199 2.08 -3.89 -5.88
CA PHE A 199 2.13 -4.53 -7.20
C PHE A 199 3.57 -4.66 -7.69
N VAL A 200 3.84 -5.77 -8.36
CA VAL A 200 5.16 -6.10 -8.89
C VAL A 200 5.04 -6.41 -10.37
N MET A 201 6.00 -5.93 -11.15
CA MET A 201 6.18 -6.30 -12.54
C MET A 201 7.44 -7.17 -12.66
N GLU A 202 7.42 -8.15 -13.56
CA GLU A 202 8.56 -8.99 -13.90
C GLU A 202 9.10 -8.57 -15.27
N ASP A 203 10.42 -8.40 -15.35
CA ASP A 203 11.13 -8.21 -16.62
C ASP A 203 11.52 -9.57 -17.18
N ARG A 204 10.93 -9.93 -18.31
CA ARG A 204 11.19 -11.18 -19.04
C ARG A 204 12.13 -10.98 -20.23
N SER A 205 12.66 -9.78 -20.39
CA SER A 205 13.59 -9.50 -21.49
C SER A 205 14.85 -10.35 -21.38
N VAL A 206 15.33 -10.76 -22.55
CA VAL A 206 16.69 -11.31 -22.70
C VAL A 206 17.73 -10.17 -22.79
N ASP A 207 17.30 -8.99 -23.24
CA ASP A 207 18.11 -7.79 -23.36
C ASP A 207 17.69 -6.73 -22.31
N PRO A 208 18.51 -6.48 -21.28
CA PRO A 208 18.22 -5.48 -20.24
C PRO A 208 18.05 -4.04 -20.75
N ALA A 209 18.50 -3.73 -21.98
CA ALA A 209 18.31 -2.42 -22.58
C ALA A 209 16.88 -2.22 -23.14
N ASN A 210 16.15 -3.32 -23.38
CA ASN A 210 14.81 -3.33 -23.94
C ASN A 210 13.90 -4.22 -23.06
N PRO A 211 13.41 -3.69 -21.93
CA PRO A 211 12.69 -4.48 -20.94
C PRO A 211 11.34 -4.95 -21.49
N ASP A 212 11.00 -6.20 -21.22
CA ASP A 212 9.71 -6.83 -21.58
C ASP A 212 8.96 -7.09 -20.28
N VAL A 213 8.14 -6.12 -19.90
CA VAL A 213 7.64 -6.00 -18.53
C VAL A 213 6.19 -6.44 -18.45
N VAL A 214 5.95 -7.48 -17.65
CA VAL A 214 4.62 -8.05 -17.44
C VAL A 214 4.22 -8.01 -15.98
N ALA A 215 2.92 -7.94 -15.72
CA ALA A 215 2.38 -7.99 -14.37
C ALA A 215 2.69 -9.34 -13.70
N LEU A 216 3.25 -9.29 -12.49
CA LEU A 216 3.37 -10.46 -11.63
C LEU A 216 1.98 -10.75 -11.01
N ALA A 217 1.13 -11.45 -11.75
CA ALA A 217 -0.24 -11.73 -11.32
C ALA A 217 -0.29 -12.87 -10.29
N ALA A 218 -1.07 -12.66 -9.23
CA ALA A 218 -1.67 -13.79 -8.51
C ALA A 218 -2.79 -14.38 -9.39
N PRO A 219 -2.86 -15.71 -9.60
CA PRO A 219 -3.79 -16.32 -10.55
C PRO A 219 -5.25 -15.86 -10.41
N ALA A 220 -5.73 -15.74 -9.16
CA ALA A 220 -7.10 -15.31 -8.85
C ALA A 220 -7.39 -13.84 -9.23
N ALA A 221 -6.38 -12.96 -9.18
CA ALA A 221 -6.54 -11.56 -9.58
C ALA A 221 -6.61 -11.41 -11.11
N ALA A 222 -5.93 -12.25 -11.88
CA ALA A 222 -5.99 -12.22 -13.33
C ALA A 222 -7.36 -12.68 -13.86
N GLU A 223 -7.92 -13.75 -13.30
CA GLU A 223 -9.23 -14.27 -13.72
C GLU A 223 -10.36 -13.27 -13.49
N ALA A 224 -10.35 -12.54 -12.37
CA ALA A 224 -11.37 -11.54 -12.07
C ALA A 224 -11.40 -10.39 -13.11
N TYR A 225 -10.25 -10.03 -13.70
CA TYR A 225 -10.18 -8.97 -14.72
C TYR A 225 -10.59 -9.43 -16.13
N THR A 226 -10.83 -10.73 -16.32
CA THR A 226 -11.37 -11.26 -17.59
C THR A 226 -12.88 -11.04 -17.73
N GLN A 227 -13.60 -10.78 -16.63
CA GLN A 227 -15.03 -10.49 -16.64
C GLN A 227 -15.28 -8.98 -16.60
N PRO A 228 -15.97 -8.41 -17.62
CA PRO A 228 -16.31 -6.99 -17.61
C PRO A 228 -17.24 -6.62 -16.46
N ALA A 229 -17.01 -5.45 -15.87
CA ALA A 229 -17.92 -4.89 -14.89
C ALA A 229 -19.24 -4.43 -15.56
N PRO A 230 -20.40 -4.57 -14.88
CA PRO A 230 -21.68 -4.05 -15.38
C PRO A 230 -21.70 -2.53 -15.48
N TYR A 231 -21.01 -1.83 -14.59
CA TYR A 231 -20.96 -0.36 -14.52
C TYR A 231 -19.51 0.14 -14.51
N PRO A 232 -18.74 -0.03 -15.60
CA PRO A 232 -17.35 0.40 -15.65
C PRO A 232 -17.27 1.93 -15.67
N PHE A 233 -16.37 2.50 -14.87
CA PHE A 233 -16.10 3.93 -14.83
C PHE A 233 -14.59 4.18 -14.86
N ALA A 234 -14.16 5.21 -15.58
CA ALA A 234 -12.76 5.64 -15.64
C ALA A 234 -12.52 6.92 -14.81
N ASN A 235 -13.54 7.76 -14.62
CA ASN A 235 -13.42 9.07 -13.95
C ASN A 235 -14.66 9.39 -13.08
N ALA A 236 -14.57 10.48 -12.30
CA ALA A 236 -15.63 10.87 -11.36
C ALA A 236 -16.93 11.27 -12.07
N ASN A 237 -16.83 11.98 -13.21
CA ASN A 237 -18.00 12.35 -14.00
C ASN A 237 -18.79 11.12 -14.50
N GLN A 238 -18.09 10.13 -15.06
CA GLN A 238 -18.71 8.87 -15.50
C GLN A 238 -19.35 8.11 -14.33
N LEU A 239 -18.66 8.06 -13.17
CA LEU A 239 -19.20 7.42 -11.97
C LEU A 239 -20.54 8.07 -11.55
N LEU A 240 -20.62 9.40 -11.54
CA LEU A 240 -21.85 10.12 -11.21
C LEU A 240 -22.96 9.93 -12.24
N GLU A 241 -22.62 9.93 -13.53
CA GLU A 241 -23.58 9.68 -14.60
C GLU A 241 -24.22 8.29 -14.46
N LEU A 242 -23.42 7.26 -14.20
CA LEU A 242 -23.90 5.89 -13.97
C LEU A 242 -24.76 5.77 -12.71
N CYS A 243 -24.35 6.40 -11.60
CA CYS A 243 -25.16 6.42 -10.37
C CYS A 243 -26.55 7.04 -10.64
N LYS A 244 -26.59 8.12 -11.41
CA LYS A 244 -27.84 8.81 -11.77
C LYS A 244 -28.69 8.01 -12.77
N GLU A 245 -28.05 7.37 -13.76
CA GLU A 245 -28.75 6.57 -14.76
C GLU A 245 -29.43 5.35 -14.15
N HIS A 246 -28.75 4.70 -13.19
CA HIS A 246 -29.21 3.45 -12.59
C HIS A 246 -29.88 3.59 -11.22
N ASP A 247 -30.00 4.82 -10.70
CA ASP A 247 -30.54 5.11 -9.36
C ASP A 247 -29.80 4.34 -8.25
N LEU A 248 -28.47 4.31 -8.35
CA LEU A 248 -27.58 3.62 -7.42
C LEU A 248 -26.76 4.61 -6.60
N THR A 249 -26.45 4.24 -5.35
CA THR A 249 -25.35 4.91 -4.63
C THR A 249 -24.01 4.48 -5.21
N ILE A 250 -22.95 5.22 -4.90
CA ILE A 250 -21.58 4.82 -5.31
C ILE A 250 -21.23 3.45 -4.72
N ALA A 251 -21.60 3.19 -3.46
CA ALA A 251 -21.35 1.89 -2.82
C ALA A 251 -22.10 0.74 -3.53
N ASP A 252 -23.37 0.95 -3.90
CA ASP A 252 -24.16 -0.06 -4.63
C ASP A 252 -23.58 -0.35 -6.02
N LEU A 253 -23.15 0.70 -6.73
CA LEU A 253 -22.52 0.57 -8.04
C LEU A 253 -21.22 -0.24 -7.95
N VAL A 254 -20.35 0.06 -6.98
CA VAL A 254 -19.11 -0.70 -6.76
C VAL A 254 -19.42 -2.13 -6.33
N ARG A 255 -20.40 -2.35 -5.45
CA ARG A 255 -20.84 -3.70 -5.05
C ARG A 255 -21.29 -4.51 -6.26
N ALA A 256 -22.12 -3.95 -7.13
CA ALA A 256 -22.56 -4.62 -8.35
C ALA A 256 -21.37 -4.96 -9.27
N ASN A 257 -20.35 -4.10 -9.34
CA ASN A 257 -19.13 -4.38 -10.08
C ASN A 257 -18.29 -5.50 -9.49
N GLU A 258 -18.25 -5.65 -8.17
CA GLU A 258 -17.52 -6.73 -7.49
C GLU A 258 -18.21 -8.08 -7.67
N VAL A 259 -19.52 -8.13 -7.38
CA VAL A 259 -20.36 -9.34 -7.44
C VAL A 259 -20.52 -9.87 -8.86
N ALA A 260 -20.27 -9.06 -9.89
CA ALA A 260 -20.22 -9.53 -11.27
C ALA A 260 -19.08 -10.54 -11.53
N SER A 261 -18.05 -10.55 -10.68
CA SER A 261 -16.85 -11.40 -10.85
C SER A 261 -16.57 -12.36 -9.70
N ARG A 262 -17.29 -12.21 -8.58
CA ARG A 262 -17.08 -12.93 -7.32
C ARG A 262 -18.42 -13.19 -6.65
N ASP A 263 -18.45 -14.18 -5.78
CA ASP A 263 -19.65 -14.42 -4.98
C ASP A 263 -19.89 -13.25 -4.01
N GLU A 264 -21.16 -12.93 -3.73
CA GLU A 264 -21.50 -11.86 -2.79
C GLU A 264 -20.98 -12.14 -1.37
N ASP A 265 -21.05 -13.40 -0.92
CA ASP A 265 -20.53 -13.81 0.38
C ASP A 265 -19.00 -13.69 0.44
N GLU A 266 -18.30 -13.87 -0.70
CA GLU A 266 -16.85 -13.67 -0.80
C GLU A 266 -16.48 -12.19 -0.65
N VAL A 267 -17.21 -11.29 -1.32
CA VAL A 267 -17.00 -9.84 -1.23
C VAL A 267 -17.24 -9.36 0.21
N ASP A 268 -18.35 -9.79 0.82
CA ASP A 268 -18.70 -9.43 2.19
C ASP A 268 -17.68 -9.96 3.20
N ALA A 269 -17.27 -11.22 3.09
CA ALA A 269 -16.25 -11.80 3.95
C ALA A 269 -14.90 -11.07 3.83
N TYR A 270 -14.54 -10.61 2.63
CA TYR A 270 -13.32 -9.85 2.43
C TYR A 270 -13.39 -8.46 3.06
N LEU A 271 -14.50 -7.74 2.88
CA LEU A 271 -14.72 -6.43 3.52
C LEU A 271 -14.63 -6.53 5.04
N ASP A 272 -15.24 -7.57 5.62
CA ASP A 272 -15.22 -7.83 7.05
C ASP A 272 -13.80 -8.18 7.53
N LEU A 273 -13.06 -9.01 6.77
CA LEU A 273 -11.66 -9.34 7.05
C LEU A 273 -10.76 -8.10 7.05
N ILE A 274 -10.96 -7.19 6.09
CA ILE A 274 -10.23 -5.92 6.03
C ILE A 274 -10.52 -5.07 7.25
N HIS A 275 -11.79 -4.89 7.60
CA HIS A 275 -12.19 -4.14 8.79
C HIS A 275 -11.62 -4.75 10.08
N GLN A 276 -11.71 -6.07 10.22
CA GLN A 276 -11.19 -6.79 11.38
C GLN A 276 -9.67 -6.59 11.51
N THR A 277 -8.93 -6.75 10.41
CA THR A 277 -7.46 -6.57 10.40
C THR A 277 -7.07 -5.14 10.76
N MET A 278 -7.83 -4.15 10.28
CA MET A 278 -7.67 -2.74 10.64
C MET A 278 -7.90 -2.49 12.13
N ALA A 279 -8.97 -3.05 12.69
CA ALA A 279 -9.29 -2.92 14.12
C ALA A 279 -8.23 -3.59 15.01
N GLU A 280 -7.76 -4.78 14.63
CA GLU A 280 -6.66 -5.49 15.32
C GLU A 280 -5.35 -4.68 15.30
N CYS A 281 -5.08 -3.97 14.21
CA CYS A 281 -3.91 -3.10 14.09
C CYS A 281 -4.02 -1.87 15.02
N ILE A 282 -5.20 -1.25 15.12
CA ILE A 282 -5.46 -0.18 16.09
C ILE A 282 -5.24 -0.70 17.51
N GLU A 283 -5.83 -1.85 17.84
CA GLU A 283 -5.73 -2.47 19.17
C GLU A 283 -4.27 -2.74 19.53
N ALA A 284 -3.52 -3.41 18.64
CA ALA A 284 -2.10 -3.69 18.85
C ALA A 284 -1.28 -2.41 19.10
N GLY A 285 -1.51 -1.35 18.31
CA GLY A 285 -0.83 -0.07 18.49
C GLY A 285 -1.19 0.65 19.80
N CYS A 286 -2.41 0.49 20.31
CA CYS A 286 -2.84 1.06 21.58
C CYS A 286 -2.19 0.39 22.81
N HIS A 287 -1.71 -0.85 22.68
CA HIS A 287 -1.06 -1.58 23.78
C HIS A 287 0.46 -1.67 23.66
N THR A 288 1.03 -1.35 22.49
CA THR A 288 2.47 -1.49 22.24
C THR A 288 3.23 -0.23 22.62
N GLU A 289 4.10 -0.35 23.62
CA GLU A 289 5.04 0.69 24.03
C GLU A 289 6.42 0.50 23.39
N GLY A 290 7.27 1.51 23.50
CA GLY A 290 8.68 1.43 23.10
C GLY A 290 9.08 2.48 22.07
N VAL A 291 10.18 2.21 21.40
CA VAL A 291 10.82 3.11 20.42
C VAL A 291 10.76 2.46 19.05
N LEU A 292 10.41 3.24 18.01
CA LEU A 292 10.35 2.75 16.64
C LEU A 292 11.76 2.41 16.12
N PRO A 293 11.89 1.38 15.26
CA PRO A 293 13.16 1.02 14.65
C PRO A 293 13.68 2.10 13.68
N GLY A 294 14.89 1.97 13.14
CA GLY A 294 15.41 2.88 12.11
C GLY A 294 16.27 4.04 12.63
N GLY A 295 16.54 4.13 13.93
CA GLY A 295 17.60 5.01 14.46
C GLY A 295 17.19 6.45 14.80
N LEU A 296 15.98 6.89 14.44
CA LEU A 296 15.46 8.23 14.80
C LEU A 296 15.03 8.36 16.27
N LEU A 297 15.04 7.25 17.03
CA LEU A 297 14.64 7.19 18.44
C LEU A 297 13.23 7.76 18.71
N VAL A 298 12.33 7.64 17.73
CA VAL A 298 10.94 8.10 17.85
C VAL A 298 10.20 7.19 18.83
N SER A 299 9.73 7.75 19.93
CA SER A 299 8.90 7.01 20.90
C SER A 299 7.50 6.79 20.36
N ARG A 300 6.95 5.59 20.56
CA ARG A 300 5.54 5.30 20.31
C ARG A 300 4.66 6.13 21.24
N ARG A 301 3.65 6.79 20.68
CA ARG A 301 2.75 7.74 21.35
C ARG A 301 1.36 7.17 21.56
N ALA A 302 0.93 6.22 20.72
CA ALA A 302 -0.43 5.68 20.75
C ALA A 302 -0.79 5.08 22.10
N ALA A 303 0.04 4.20 22.66
CA ALA A 303 -0.22 3.59 23.97
C ALA A 303 -0.29 4.61 25.13
N GLY A 304 0.51 5.66 25.08
CA GLY A 304 0.44 6.76 26.05
C GLY A 304 -0.85 7.57 25.93
N LEU A 305 -1.27 7.86 24.70
CA LEU A 305 -2.51 8.57 24.42
C LEU A 305 -3.74 7.73 24.78
N PHE A 306 -3.72 6.42 24.50
CA PHE A 306 -4.78 5.49 24.90
C PHE A 306 -5.04 5.54 26.40
N LYS A 307 -3.96 5.49 27.21
CA LYS A 307 -4.04 5.66 28.67
C LYS A 307 -4.59 7.03 29.07
N ALA A 308 -4.17 8.09 28.37
CA ALA A 308 -4.67 9.44 28.64
C ALA A 308 -6.16 9.62 28.32
N LEU A 309 -6.70 8.87 27.35
CA LEU A 309 -8.12 8.89 26.98
C LEU A 309 -9.00 7.99 27.87
N GLY A 310 -8.39 7.32 28.87
CA GLY A 310 -9.08 6.51 29.86
C GLY A 310 -8.94 5.00 29.66
N GLY A 311 -8.25 4.56 28.60
CA GLY A 311 -8.01 3.14 28.35
C GLY A 311 -7.03 2.53 29.36
N ARG A 312 -7.25 1.26 29.71
CA ARG A 312 -6.35 0.51 30.60
C ARG A 312 -5.66 -0.64 29.85
N GLN A 313 -4.53 -1.08 30.37
CA GLN A 313 -3.84 -2.26 29.87
C GLN A 313 -4.77 -3.48 29.95
N GLY A 314 -4.97 -4.15 28.82
CA GLY A 314 -5.88 -5.29 28.67
C GLY A 314 -7.35 -4.93 28.47
N GLU A 315 -7.74 -3.64 28.48
CA GLU A 315 -9.04 -3.19 27.98
C GLU A 315 -8.95 -2.98 26.47
N THR A 316 -10.04 -3.31 25.76
CA THR A 316 -10.18 -3.03 24.33
C THR A 316 -10.38 -1.54 24.06
N VAL A 317 -10.10 -1.13 22.84
CA VAL A 317 -10.37 0.25 22.40
C VAL A 317 -11.85 0.60 22.49
N GLU A 318 -12.75 -0.34 22.19
CA GLU A 318 -14.20 -0.16 22.32
C GLU A 318 -14.63 0.14 23.77
N GLU A 319 -14.12 -0.64 24.73
CA GLU A 319 -14.38 -0.42 26.16
C GLU A 319 -13.86 0.96 26.62
N ALA A 320 -12.70 1.40 26.11
CA ALA A 320 -12.14 2.70 26.44
C ALA A 320 -12.96 3.87 25.88
N VAL A 321 -13.57 3.71 24.70
CA VAL A 321 -14.48 4.71 24.12
C VAL A 321 -15.70 4.90 25.02
N GLU A 322 -16.30 3.80 25.48
CA GLU A 322 -17.48 3.81 26.35
C GLU A 322 -17.19 4.32 27.77
N ASN A 323 -15.93 4.27 28.22
CA ASN A 323 -15.55 4.68 29.57
C ASN A 323 -15.25 6.20 29.65
N PRO A 324 -16.03 6.98 30.41
CA PRO A 324 -15.99 8.45 30.36
C PRO A 324 -14.83 9.13 31.13
N CYS A 325 -13.79 8.40 31.56
CA CYS A 325 -12.85 8.88 32.59
C CYS A 325 -11.38 8.91 32.15
N GLY A 326 -10.96 9.98 31.46
CA GLY A 326 -9.55 10.40 31.43
C GLY A 326 -9.07 10.95 32.79
N PRO A 327 -7.75 11.10 33.03
CA PRO A 327 -7.20 11.57 34.30
C PRO A 327 -7.37 13.09 34.55
N GLY A 328 -7.93 13.84 33.59
CA GLY A 328 -8.10 15.29 33.65
C GLY A 328 -9.55 15.74 33.90
N ALA A 329 -9.76 17.02 34.19
CA ALA A 329 -11.09 17.63 34.38
C ALA A 329 -11.74 18.15 33.08
N TRP A 330 -11.01 18.12 31.95
CA TRP A 330 -11.48 18.70 30.68
C TRP A 330 -11.06 17.88 29.45
N VAL A 331 -9.76 17.57 29.30
CA VAL A 331 -9.23 16.78 28.18
C VAL A 331 -9.52 15.29 28.40
N GLY A 332 -10.05 14.61 27.37
CA GLY A 332 -10.30 13.16 27.42
C GLY A 332 -11.51 12.74 28.27
N CYS A 333 -12.44 13.64 28.57
CA CYS A 333 -13.69 13.36 29.30
C CYS A 333 -14.89 13.26 28.36
N GLU A 334 -16.00 12.65 28.82
CA GLU A 334 -17.24 12.53 28.02
C GLU A 334 -17.78 13.88 27.49
N ASN A 335 -17.58 14.96 28.25
CA ASN A 335 -18.01 16.31 27.87
C ASN A 335 -16.99 17.09 27.03
N ASP A 336 -15.85 16.49 26.68
CA ASP A 336 -14.88 17.15 25.81
C ASP A 336 -15.40 17.15 24.36
N PRO A 337 -15.71 18.32 23.77
CA PRO A 337 -16.21 18.39 22.40
C PRO A 337 -15.21 17.85 21.37
N LEU A 338 -13.93 17.70 21.74
CA LEU A 338 -12.87 17.17 20.89
C LEU A 338 -12.54 15.70 21.16
N ARG A 339 -13.18 15.02 22.13
CA ARG A 339 -12.88 13.62 22.48
C ARG A 339 -12.89 12.70 21.26
N ALA A 340 -13.91 12.80 20.41
CA ALA A 340 -13.98 12.01 19.18
C ALA A 340 -12.75 12.23 18.28
N MET A 341 -12.24 13.45 18.21
CA MET A 341 -11.04 13.76 17.43
C MET A 341 -9.75 13.24 18.05
N GLU A 342 -9.68 13.19 19.38
CA GLU A 342 -8.53 12.59 20.07
C GLU A 342 -8.47 11.08 19.83
N PHE A 343 -9.61 10.39 19.81
CA PHE A 343 -9.68 8.98 19.43
C PHE A 343 -9.30 8.77 17.95
N VAL A 344 -9.74 9.63 17.03
CA VAL A 344 -9.31 9.58 15.63
C VAL A 344 -7.80 9.71 15.50
N ASN A 345 -7.21 10.66 16.23
CA ASN A 345 -5.75 10.81 16.28
C ASN A 345 -5.09 9.54 16.85
N LEU A 346 -5.61 8.99 17.95
CA LEU A 346 -5.12 7.74 18.54
C LEU A 346 -5.13 6.59 17.52
N TYR A 347 -6.24 6.38 16.82
CA TYR A 347 -6.37 5.28 15.85
C TYR A 347 -5.36 5.41 14.72
N ALA A 348 -5.20 6.62 14.17
CA ALA A 348 -4.23 6.87 13.10
C ALA A 348 -2.79 6.70 13.59
N LEU A 349 -2.47 7.20 14.79
CA LEU A 349 -1.15 7.01 15.40
C LEU A 349 -0.85 5.52 15.64
N ALA A 350 -1.80 4.78 16.21
CA ALA A 350 -1.66 3.36 16.52
C ALA A 350 -1.30 2.55 15.26
N VAL A 351 -2.08 2.71 14.19
CA VAL A 351 -1.84 2.00 12.93
C VAL A 351 -0.51 2.39 12.29
N ASN A 352 -0.17 3.69 12.27
CA ASN A 352 1.08 4.13 11.64
C ASN A 352 2.33 3.78 12.48
N GLU A 353 2.20 3.64 13.80
CA GLU A 353 3.28 3.14 14.67
C GLU A 353 3.49 1.64 14.48
N GLU A 354 2.42 0.84 14.33
CA GLU A 354 2.50 -0.57 13.94
C GLU A 354 3.11 -0.74 12.55
N ASN A 355 2.69 0.09 11.60
CA ASN A 355 3.29 0.13 10.27
C ASN A 355 4.81 0.40 10.34
N ALA A 356 5.22 1.45 11.05
CA ALA A 356 6.62 1.84 11.16
C ALA A 356 7.50 0.77 11.84
N ALA A 357 6.92 -0.05 12.72
CA ALA A 357 7.60 -1.20 13.32
C ALA A 357 7.66 -2.44 12.40
N GLY A 358 6.98 -2.39 11.26
CA GLY A 358 6.94 -3.46 10.28
C GLY A 358 6.02 -4.61 10.65
N HIS A 359 4.99 -4.32 11.45
CA HIS A 359 3.94 -5.27 11.80
C HIS A 359 2.86 -5.34 10.70
N ARG A 360 1.83 -6.16 10.94
CA ARG A 360 0.73 -6.38 10.00
C ARG A 360 -0.12 -5.12 9.87
N VAL A 361 -0.42 -4.74 8.63
CA VAL A 361 -1.21 -3.56 8.27
C VAL A 361 -2.05 -3.82 7.02
N VAL A 362 -3.05 -2.98 6.79
CA VAL A 362 -3.84 -2.96 5.55
C VAL A 362 -3.46 -1.74 4.72
N THR A 363 -3.21 -1.91 3.42
CA THR A 363 -2.98 -0.78 2.50
C THR A 363 -4.22 0.07 2.37
N ALA A 364 -4.08 1.41 2.43
CA ALA A 364 -5.23 2.31 2.31
C ALA A 364 -4.89 3.70 1.74
N PRO A 365 -4.42 3.84 0.48
CA PRO A 365 -4.15 2.79 -0.51
C PRO A 365 -2.68 2.29 -0.49
N THR A 366 -1.88 2.82 0.43
CA THR A 366 -0.48 2.44 0.68
C THR A 366 -0.25 2.29 2.18
N ASN A 367 0.80 1.58 2.58
CA ASN A 367 1.20 1.39 3.98
C ASN A 367 1.48 2.73 4.69
N GLY A 368 2.11 3.68 4.00
CA GLY A 368 2.42 5.00 4.57
C GLY A 368 1.18 5.85 4.91
N ALA A 369 0.02 5.50 4.33
CA ALA A 369 -1.27 6.16 4.57
C ALA A 369 -2.28 5.24 5.28
N ALA A 370 -1.81 4.11 5.84
CA ALA A 370 -2.67 3.05 6.37
C ALA A 370 -3.55 3.48 7.54
N GLY A 371 -3.22 4.54 8.28
CA GLY A 371 -3.96 4.95 9.46
C GLY A 371 -5.20 5.79 9.17
N VAL A 372 -5.33 6.39 7.98
CA VAL A 372 -6.44 7.33 7.69
C VAL A 372 -7.80 6.62 7.67
N ILE A 373 -7.95 5.62 6.81
CA ILE A 373 -9.20 4.86 6.64
C ILE A 373 -9.67 4.21 7.95
N PRO A 374 -8.85 3.42 8.67
CA PRO A 374 -9.30 2.77 9.91
C PRO A 374 -9.63 3.78 11.01
N ALA A 375 -8.94 4.93 11.08
CA ALA A 375 -9.28 5.97 12.04
C ALA A 375 -10.66 6.61 11.77
N VAL A 376 -11.02 6.81 10.50
CA VAL A 376 -12.33 7.36 10.12
C VAL A 376 -13.44 6.31 10.26
N ILE A 377 -13.15 5.04 9.99
CA ILE A 377 -14.07 3.93 10.33
C ILE A 377 -14.31 3.89 11.85
N GLY A 378 -13.25 3.97 12.65
CA GLY A 378 -13.36 4.06 14.10
C GLY A 378 -14.23 5.24 14.55
N TYR A 379 -14.16 6.39 13.88
CA TYR A 379 -15.06 7.51 14.12
C TYR A 379 -16.53 7.19 13.78
N LEU A 380 -16.77 6.62 12.59
CA LEU A 380 -18.09 6.24 12.11
C LEU A 380 -18.79 5.30 13.08
N VAL A 381 -18.14 4.21 13.50
CA VAL A 381 -18.76 3.19 14.35
C VAL A 381 -18.93 3.65 15.81
N ASN A 382 -18.02 4.47 16.32
CA ASN A 382 -18.00 4.84 17.75
C ASN A 382 -18.69 6.17 18.07
N PHE A 383 -18.85 7.08 17.10
CA PHE A 383 -19.32 8.44 17.36
C PHE A 383 -20.46 8.91 16.45
N CYS A 384 -20.75 8.22 15.34
CA CYS A 384 -21.89 8.56 14.48
C CYS A 384 -23.12 7.68 14.79
N PRO A 385 -24.33 8.26 14.99
CA PRO A 385 -25.55 7.48 15.18
C PRO A 385 -25.84 6.49 14.06
N GLU A 386 -25.59 6.88 12.81
CA GLU A 386 -25.79 6.05 11.62
C GLU A 386 -24.90 4.81 11.67
N GLY A 387 -23.61 5.01 11.95
CA GLY A 387 -22.64 3.92 12.09
C GLY A 387 -22.95 2.99 13.27
N LYS A 388 -23.46 3.51 14.39
CA LYS A 388 -23.90 2.69 15.54
C LYS A 388 -25.14 1.85 15.25
N ALA A 389 -26.04 2.33 14.39
CA ALA A 389 -27.27 1.64 14.08
C ALA A 389 -27.05 0.39 13.23
N ASP A 390 -26.10 0.44 12.29
CA ASP A 390 -25.67 -0.70 11.46
C ASP A 390 -24.15 -0.65 11.22
N PRO A 391 -23.32 -1.12 12.17
CA PRO A 391 -21.87 -1.03 12.05
C PRO A 391 -21.33 -1.79 10.84
N VAL A 392 -21.85 -2.99 10.58
CA VAL A 392 -21.35 -3.86 9.51
C VAL A 392 -21.70 -3.26 8.14
N GLY A 393 -22.98 -2.91 7.92
CA GLY A 393 -23.41 -2.33 6.65
C GLY A 393 -22.76 -0.97 6.38
N SER A 394 -22.63 -0.13 7.42
CA SER A 394 -21.99 1.19 7.29
C SER A 394 -20.51 1.07 6.92
N VAL A 395 -19.76 0.14 7.50
CA VAL A 395 -18.35 -0.10 7.18
C VAL A 395 -18.18 -0.67 5.78
N ARG A 396 -19.03 -1.63 5.37
CA ARG A 396 -19.00 -2.17 4.00
C ARG A 396 -19.28 -1.06 2.97
N ASN A 397 -20.29 -0.22 3.20
CA ASN A 397 -20.61 0.92 2.34
C ASN A 397 -19.46 1.93 2.29
N PHE A 398 -18.85 2.22 3.44
CA PHE A 398 -17.68 3.07 3.54
C PHE A 398 -16.55 2.56 2.63
N LEU A 399 -16.16 1.28 2.78
CA LEU A 399 -15.04 0.69 2.03
C LEU A 399 -15.32 0.62 0.52
N LEU A 400 -16.56 0.32 0.13
CA LEU A 400 -16.97 0.30 -1.29
C LEU A 400 -16.90 1.69 -1.91
N ALA A 401 -17.42 2.73 -1.24
CA ALA A 401 -17.33 4.10 -1.72
C ALA A 401 -15.88 4.61 -1.76
N SER A 402 -15.08 4.29 -0.74
CA SER A 402 -13.64 4.57 -0.72
C SER A 402 -12.90 3.90 -1.89
N THR A 403 -13.32 2.70 -2.30
CA THR A 403 -12.73 1.97 -3.42
C THR A 403 -12.90 2.71 -4.74
N ALA A 404 -14.10 3.26 -5.02
CA ALA A 404 -14.35 4.03 -6.24
C ALA A 404 -13.39 5.23 -6.37
N ILE A 405 -13.27 6.03 -5.31
CA ILE A 405 -12.40 7.20 -5.29
C ILE A 405 -10.93 6.80 -5.41
N GLY A 406 -10.52 5.78 -4.67
CA GLY A 406 -9.17 5.25 -4.75
C GLY A 406 -8.83 4.75 -6.16
N ALA A 407 -9.78 4.07 -6.82
CA ALA A 407 -9.62 3.59 -8.18
C ALA A 407 -9.38 4.76 -9.14
N ILE A 408 -10.25 5.78 -9.13
CA ILE A 408 -10.14 6.96 -10.01
C ILE A 408 -8.81 7.69 -9.81
N ILE A 409 -8.37 7.88 -8.56
CA ILE A 409 -7.10 8.57 -8.29
C ILE A 409 -5.92 7.75 -8.80
N LYS A 410 -5.95 6.43 -8.55
CA LYS A 410 -4.84 5.53 -8.89
C LYS A 410 -4.69 5.33 -10.39
N THR A 411 -5.79 5.31 -11.14
CA THR A 411 -5.77 5.11 -12.60
C THR A 411 -5.43 6.38 -13.37
N ASN A 412 -5.85 7.55 -12.88
CA ASN A 412 -5.69 8.81 -13.62
C ASN A 412 -4.51 9.66 -13.17
N ALA A 413 -3.86 9.33 -12.06
CA ALA A 413 -2.69 10.04 -11.57
C ALA A 413 -1.62 9.06 -11.07
N SER A 414 -1.55 8.83 -9.76
CA SER A 414 -0.69 7.83 -9.11
C SER A 414 -0.98 7.84 -7.61
N ILE A 415 -0.66 6.74 -6.94
CA ILE A 415 -0.64 6.66 -5.46
C ILE A 415 0.77 6.47 -4.90
N ALA A 416 1.81 6.59 -5.72
CA ALA A 416 3.19 6.38 -5.32
C ALA A 416 3.85 7.69 -4.87
N GLY A 417 4.42 7.69 -3.65
CA GLY A 417 5.18 8.82 -3.11
C GLY A 417 6.37 9.22 -3.99
N ALA A 418 7.00 8.23 -4.64
CA ALA A 418 8.07 8.42 -5.61
C ALA A 418 7.66 9.16 -6.91
N GLU A 419 6.37 9.19 -7.26
CA GLU A 419 5.89 9.75 -8.51
C GLU A 419 5.21 11.10 -8.32
N VAL A 420 4.27 11.18 -7.37
CA VAL A 420 3.43 12.36 -7.14
C VAL A 420 3.55 12.95 -5.73
N GLY A 421 4.44 12.42 -4.89
CA GLY A 421 4.57 12.87 -3.50
C GLY A 421 3.46 12.35 -2.58
N CYS A 422 3.40 12.89 -1.37
CA CYS A 422 2.52 12.37 -0.31
C CYS A 422 1.04 12.72 -0.53
N GLN A 423 0.76 13.66 -1.44
CA GLN A 423 -0.60 13.88 -1.94
C GLN A 423 -1.19 12.63 -2.62
N GLY A 424 -0.39 11.82 -3.31
CA GLY A 424 -0.87 10.56 -3.89
C GLY A 424 -1.04 9.45 -2.85
N GLU A 425 -0.40 9.58 -1.68
CA GLU A 425 -0.48 8.58 -0.62
C GLU A 425 -1.54 8.98 0.41
N VAL A 426 -1.17 9.90 1.32
CA VAL A 426 -2.04 10.37 2.40
C VAL A 426 -3.17 11.24 1.86
N GLY A 427 -2.94 11.99 0.78
CA GLY A 427 -4.00 12.79 0.15
C GLY A 427 -5.08 11.90 -0.47
N SER A 428 -4.70 10.87 -1.21
CA SER A 428 -5.63 9.85 -1.71
C SER A 428 -6.38 9.15 -0.59
N ALA A 429 -5.70 8.72 0.46
CA ALA A 429 -6.34 8.11 1.62
C ALA A 429 -7.36 9.04 2.28
N SER A 430 -7.05 10.34 2.34
CA SER A 430 -7.96 11.36 2.86
C SER A 430 -9.21 11.52 1.98
N ALA A 431 -9.04 11.57 0.66
CA ALA A 431 -10.15 11.64 -0.28
C ALA A 431 -11.04 10.39 -0.22
N MET A 432 -10.41 9.21 -0.18
CA MET A 432 -11.10 7.93 -0.01
C MET A 432 -11.91 7.89 1.29
N ALA A 433 -11.32 8.33 2.40
CA ALA A 433 -11.98 8.30 3.71
C ALA A 433 -13.12 9.33 3.81
N ALA A 434 -12.96 10.50 3.21
CA ALA A 434 -14.01 11.52 3.16
C ALA A 434 -15.23 11.04 2.36
N ALA A 435 -15.01 10.42 1.19
CA ALA A 435 -16.08 9.81 0.40
C ALA A 435 -16.74 8.63 1.12
N GLY A 436 -15.94 7.73 1.72
CA GLY A 436 -16.46 6.61 2.49
C GLY A 436 -17.38 7.07 3.62
N LEU A 437 -16.95 8.09 4.38
CA LEU A 437 -17.75 8.64 5.48
C LEU A 437 -19.01 9.35 4.97
N ALA A 438 -18.89 10.18 3.92
CA ALA A 438 -20.05 10.86 3.34
C ALA A 438 -21.09 9.84 2.84
N SER A 439 -20.65 8.75 2.21
CA SER A 439 -21.53 7.69 1.72
C SER A 439 -22.22 6.95 2.87
N ALA A 440 -21.46 6.57 3.92
CA ALA A 440 -22.00 5.87 5.08
C ALA A 440 -22.99 6.71 5.90
N LEU A 441 -22.85 8.04 5.87
CA LEU A 441 -23.76 8.99 6.51
C LEU A 441 -24.97 9.37 5.64
N GLY A 442 -25.20 8.67 4.51
CA GLY A 442 -26.35 8.87 3.65
C GLY A 442 -26.23 10.04 2.66
N GLY A 443 -25.00 10.47 2.36
CA GLY A 443 -24.75 11.47 1.32
C GLY A 443 -25.12 10.98 -0.07
N THR A 444 -25.63 11.89 -0.91
CA THR A 444 -25.84 11.63 -2.34
C THR A 444 -24.52 11.41 -3.07
N PRO A 445 -24.49 10.73 -4.24
CA PRO A 445 -23.27 10.58 -5.04
C PRO A 445 -22.50 11.88 -5.27
N ALA A 446 -23.21 13.00 -5.53
CA ALA A 446 -22.58 14.32 -5.69
C ALA A 446 -21.93 14.85 -4.40
N GLN A 447 -22.51 14.59 -3.23
CA GLN A 447 -21.90 14.95 -1.94
C GLN A 447 -20.70 14.05 -1.62
N VAL A 448 -20.75 12.77 -2.00
CA VAL A 448 -19.63 11.83 -1.84
C VAL A 448 -18.43 12.27 -2.68
N GLU A 449 -18.66 12.64 -3.96
CA GLU A 449 -17.62 13.23 -4.80
C GLU A 449 -17.07 14.53 -4.20
N ASN A 450 -17.94 15.45 -3.78
CA ASN A 450 -17.53 16.72 -3.19
C ASN A 450 -16.68 16.53 -1.91
N ALA A 451 -17.02 15.54 -1.07
CA ALA A 451 -16.22 15.21 0.10
C ALA A 451 -14.80 14.76 -0.27
N ALA A 452 -14.66 13.89 -1.27
CA ALA A 452 -13.37 13.45 -1.79
C ALA A 452 -12.56 14.62 -2.39
N GLU A 453 -13.23 15.48 -3.14
CA GLU A 453 -12.65 16.66 -3.78
C GLU A 453 -12.07 17.63 -2.74
N ILE A 454 -12.85 18.06 -1.74
CA ILE A 454 -12.37 18.94 -0.65
C ILE A 454 -11.15 18.33 0.06
N ALA A 455 -11.17 17.03 0.35
CA ALA A 455 -10.07 16.36 1.01
C ALA A 455 -8.80 16.29 0.13
N MET A 456 -8.97 16.09 -1.18
CA MET A 456 -7.86 16.12 -2.15
C MET A 456 -7.30 17.53 -2.33
N GLU A 457 -8.14 18.56 -2.47
CA GLU A 457 -7.70 19.96 -2.59
C GLU A 457 -6.78 20.36 -1.43
N HIS A 458 -7.17 20.02 -0.20
CA HIS A 458 -6.36 20.26 1.00
C HIS A 458 -5.19 19.27 1.17
N SER A 459 -4.81 18.55 0.10
CA SER A 459 -3.63 17.68 0.03
C SER A 459 -2.70 18.07 -1.13
N LEU A 460 -3.14 18.89 -2.07
CA LEU A 460 -2.33 19.29 -3.24
C LEU A 460 -1.05 20.02 -2.82
N GLY A 461 0.06 19.65 -3.45
CA GLY A 461 1.42 20.11 -3.16
C GLY A 461 2.14 19.36 -2.03
N LEU A 462 1.54 18.36 -1.39
CA LEU A 462 2.21 17.60 -0.33
C LEU A 462 3.35 16.73 -0.87
N THR A 463 4.58 17.09 -0.51
CA THR A 463 5.81 16.37 -0.86
C THR A 463 6.01 15.10 -0.04
N CYS A 464 6.75 14.11 -0.55
CA CYS A 464 7.08 12.88 0.17
C CYS A 464 8.58 12.84 0.49
N ASP A 465 9.00 13.52 1.56
CA ASP A 465 10.41 13.60 1.96
C ASP A 465 10.56 13.29 3.45
N PRO A 466 10.45 12.00 3.82
CA PRO A 466 10.57 11.56 5.21
C PRO A 466 12.01 11.63 5.72
N ILE A 467 12.16 11.88 7.02
CA ILE A 467 13.47 11.90 7.69
C ILE A 467 14.08 10.49 7.65
N GLY A 468 15.35 10.39 7.26
CA GLY A 468 16.08 9.12 7.20
C GLY A 468 15.52 8.09 6.20
N GLY A 469 14.59 8.47 5.32
CA GLY A 469 13.89 7.51 4.46
C GLY A 469 12.94 6.59 5.23
N LEU A 470 12.47 7.00 6.41
CA LEU A 470 11.66 6.18 7.30
C LEU A 470 10.20 6.62 7.26
N VAL A 471 9.28 5.65 7.25
CA VAL A 471 7.83 5.91 7.31
C VAL A 471 7.40 6.26 8.75
N GLN A 472 7.98 7.33 9.30
CA GLN A 472 7.79 7.80 10.67
C GLN A 472 7.45 9.28 10.68
N ILE A 473 8.41 10.14 10.38
CA ILE A 473 8.25 11.61 10.40
C ILE A 473 8.41 12.12 8.96
N PRO A 474 7.45 12.87 8.40
CA PRO A 474 6.17 13.34 8.99
C PRO A 474 4.97 12.37 8.78
N CYS A 475 5.22 11.11 8.43
CA CYS A 475 4.18 10.17 7.99
C CYS A 475 3.11 9.90 9.04
N ILE A 476 3.51 9.68 10.30
CA ILE A 476 2.62 9.34 11.40
C ILE A 476 1.65 10.50 11.69
N GLU A 477 2.15 11.75 11.77
CA GLU A 477 1.29 12.91 12.04
C GLU A 477 0.39 13.24 10.84
N ARG A 478 0.89 13.04 9.62
CA ARG A 478 0.11 13.25 8.40
C ARG A 478 -1.15 12.38 8.37
N ASN A 479 -1.10 11.14 8.85
CA ASN A 479 -2.26 10.26 8.90
C ASN A 479 -3.30 10.77 9.91
N ALA A 480 -2.88 11.19 11.11
CA ALA A 480 -3.79 11.76 12.11
C ALA A 480 -4.49 13.02 11.57
N ILE A 481 -3.71 13.97 11.01
CA ILE A 481 -4.26 15.20 10.43
C ILE A 481 -5.17 14.91 9.24
N ALA A 482 -4.80 13.96 8.38
CA ALA A 482 -5.62 13.56 7.23
C ALA A 482 -6.94 12.91 7.66
N ALA A 483 -6.96 12.07 8.70
CA ALA A 483 -8.20 11.49 9.21
C ALA A 483 -9.16 12.58 9.71
N VAL A 484 -8.65 13.54 10.50
CA VAL A 484 -9.44 14.69 10.97
C VAL A 484 -9.98 15.53 9.80
N LYS A 485 -9.12 15.81 8.83
CA LYS A 485 -9.48 16.55 7.62
C LYS A 485 -10.59 15.86 6.83
N SER A 486 -10.51 14.53 6.70
CA SER A 486 -11.49 13.72 5.97
C SER A 486 -12.87 13.78 6.60
N ILE A 487 -12.93 13.71 7.93
CA ILE A 487 -14.19 13.88 8.68
C ILE A 487 -14.78 15.27 8.42
N ASN A 488 -13.96 16.32 8.48
CA ASN A 488 -14.42 17.67 8.23
C ASN A 488 -14.90 17.88 6.78
N ALA A 489 -14.18 17.33 5.81
CA ALA A 489 -14.56 17.38 4.39
C ALA A 489 -15.92 16.69 4.13
N ALA A 490 -16.13 15.50 4.69
CA ALA A 490 -17.41 14.81 4.61
C ALA A 490 -18.55 15.63 5.21
N ARG A 491 -18.34 16.22 6.41
CA ARG A 491 -19.36 17.07 7.05
C ARG A 491 -19.68 18.31 6.22
N MET A 492 -18.67 18.97 5.66
CA MET A 492 -18.86 20.15 4.79
C MET A 492 -19.68 19.80 3.55
N ALA A 493 -19.39 18.68 2.89
CA ALA A 493 -20.16 18.22 1.73
C ALA A 493 -21.61 17.89 2.09
N LEU A 494 -21.85 17.26 3.25
CA LEU A 494 -23.20 16.91 3.73
C LEU A 494 -24.04 18.14 4.14
N TRP A 495 -23.41 19.25 4.54
CA TRP A 495 -24.12 20.52 4.75
C TRP A 495 -24.54 21.20 3.46
N GLY A 496 -23.82 20.92 2.36
CA GLY A 496 -24.13 21.39 1.03
C GLY A 496 -25.10 20.47 0.29
N ASP A 497 -25.31 20.76 -0.98
CA ASP A 497 -26.12 19.96 -1.91
C ASP A 497 -25.26 19.22 -2.95
N GLY A 498 -23.97 19.07 -2.68
CA GLY A 498 -23.00 18.44 -3.56
C GLY A 498 -22.50 19.31 -4.72
N ARG A 499 -23.04 20.54 -4.89
CA ARG A 499 -22.53 21.47 -5.91
C ARG A 499 -21.21 22.10 -5.47
N HIS A 500 -20.20 21.94 -6.31
CA HIS A 500 -18.87 22.52 -6.13
C HIS A 500 -18.36 23.10 -7.45
N THR A 501 -17.44 24.06 -7.38
CA THR A 501 -16.92 24.75 -8.58
C THR A 501 -15.80 23.96 -9.26
N VAL A 502 -15.03 23.21 -8.48
CA VAL A 502 -13.88 22.42 -8.90
C VAL A 502 -14.26 20.96 -8.82
N SER A 503 -14.32 20.24 -9.94
CA SER A 503 -14.64 18.81 -9.92
C SER A 503 -13.52 17.96 -9.34
N LEU A 504 -13.84 16.75 -8.87
CA LEU A 504 -12.82 15.82 -8.40
C LEU A 504 -11.81 15.48 -9.51
N ASP A 505 -12.27 15.30 -10.74
CA ASP A 505 -11.40 15.05 -11.90
C ASP A 505 -10.37 16.18 -12.10
N ALA A 506 -10.78 17.45 -11.91
CA ALA A 506 -9.86 18.58 -12.01
C ALA A 506 -8.85 18.61 -10.86
N ALA A 507 -9.27 18.24 -9.64
CA ALA A 507 -8.36 18.12 -8.50
C ALA A 507 -7.33 17.00 -8.71
N ILE A 508 -7.75 15.85 -9.25
CA ILE A 508 -6.87 14.70 -9.57
C ILE A 508 -5.88 15.06 -10.68
N GLU A 509 -6.33 15.73 -11.75
CA GLU A 509 -5.42 16.21 -12.80
C GLU A 509 -4.42 17.23 -12.26
N THR A 510 -4.84 18.11 -11.35
CA THR A 510 -3.94 19.04 -10.64
C THR A 510 -2.93 18.27 -9.79
N MET A 511 -3.35 17.20 -9.10
CA MET A 511 -2.45 16.31 -8.36
C MET A 511 -1.40 15.67 -9.30
N ARG A 512 -1.82 15.18 -10.46
CA ARG A 512 -0.91 14.59 -11.44
C ARG A 512 0.12 15.60 -11.93
N GLN A 513 -0.32 16.79 -12.36
CA GLN A 513 0.56 17.85 -12.86
C GLN A 513 1.54 18.34 -11.80
N THR A 514 1.06 18.61 -10.59
CA THR A 514 1.93 19.02 -9.47
C THR A 514 2.94 17.94 -9.09
N GLY A 515 2.59 16.66 -9.22
CA GLY A 515 3.51 15.54 -9.04
C GLY A 515 4.61 15.48 -10.12
N VAL A 516 4.25 15.75 -11.38
CA VAL A 516 5.23 15.88 -12.48
C VAL A 516 6.19 17.05 -12.24
N ASP A 517 5.66 18.19 -11.82
CA ASP A 517 6.45 19.41 -11.54
C ASP A 517 7.28 19.30 -10.26
N MET A 518 6.94 18.37 -9.36
CA MET A 518 7.65 18.17 -8.10
C MET A 518 9.09 17.71 -8.38
N HIS A 519 10.05 18.50 -7.90
CA HIS A 519 11.47 18.15 -8.04
C HIS A 519 11.76 16.81 -7.36
N SER A 520 12.54 15.94 -8.03
CA SER A 520 12.92 14.60 -7.54
C SER A 520 13.37 14.52 -6.08
N LYS A 521 14.13 15.51 -5.58
CA LYS A 521 14.60 15.59 -4.18
C LYS A 521 13.50 15.80 -3.13
N TYR A 522 12.30 16.16 -3.56
CA TYR A 522 11.13 16.33 -2.68
C TYR A 522 10.10 15.19 -2.85
N LYS A 523 10.46 14.17 -3.65
CA LYS A 523 9.78 12.87 -3.71
C LYS A 523 10.50 11.88 -2.79
N GLU A 524 10.08 10.61 -2.81
CA GLU A 524 10.54 9.51 -1.94
C GLU A 524 12.02 9.12 -2.15
N THR A 525 12.94 10.05 -1.86
CA THR A 525 14.40 9.91 -2.00
C THR A 525 15.16 10.38 -0.75
N SER A 526 14.48 11.08 0.17
CA SER A 526 15.07 11.67 1.38
C SER A 526 16.30 12.56 1.12
N ALA A 527 16.37 13.15 -0.06
CA ALA A 527 17.49 13.97 -0.52
C ALA A 527 17.20 15.47 -0.42
N GLY A 528 16.07 15.88 0.16
CA GLY A 528 15.65 17.27 0.24
C GLY A 528 14.89 17.60 1.51
N GLY A 529 13.98 18.58 1.39
CA GLY A 529 12.96 18.97 2.36
C GLY A 529 13.31 18.82 3.84
N LEU A 530 12.45 18.13 4.59
CA LEU A 530 12.64 17.92 6.03
C LEU A 530 13.82 16.96 6.29
N ALA A 531 14.06 16.02 5.38
CA ALA A 531 15.10 15.00 5.54
C ALA A 531 16.51 15.58 5.65
N VAL A 532 16.83 16.64 4.90
CA VAL A 532 18.15 17.29 4.93
C VAL A 532 18.25 18.49 5.87
N ASN A 533 17.12 18.98 6.37
CA ASN A 533 17.07 20.14 7.27
C ASN A 533 16.98 19.75 8.76
N VAL A 534 16.67 18.48 9.05
CA VAL A 534 16.79 17.92 10.41
C VAL A 534 18.13 17.20 10.49
N VAL A 535 19.06 17.73 11.30
CA VAL A 535 20.37 17.13 11.51
C VAL A 535 20.19 15.86 12.34
N GLU A 536 20.53 14.69 11.77
CA GLU A 536 20.72 13.47 12.55
C GLU A 536 21.95 13.65 13.44
N CYS A 537 21.74 13.59 14.76
CA CYS A 537 22.75 13.87 15.77
C CYS A 537 23.80 12.75 15.88
#